data_AF-A0A843GWT5-F1
#
_entry.id   AF-A0A843GWT5-F1
#
_cell.length_a   1.000
_cell.length_b   1.000
_cell.length_c   1.000
_cell.angle_alpha   90.00
_cell.angle_beta   90.00
_cell.angle_gamma   90.00
#
_symmetry.space_group_name_H-M   'P 1'
#
loop_
_entity.id
_entity.type
_entity.pdbx_description
1 polymer ?
#
loop_
_entity_poly.entity_id
_entity_poly.type
_entity_poly.pdbx_seq_one_letter_code
_entity_poly.pdbx_strand_id
1 'polypeptide(L)'
;MLYNVNSYNVDVAKKLGVFSSIYISFIDKLLIRNEKLMLSRTQIYDYTGISESKQEDAERELVSYGVMEINGPRTNSNKRSYNINYDRLNAIVSGEEDINCAYVFLTDPPKKEKNVSKETKREQLLKKLKGAIKVDDEVLEQHLCDWVDSVIDGGKYLTVQSIKINVEQLLKYTSSQTIAIQVVDMATKNCWRDLEWAMNKVNPCQNSKNNFADYSSIASNGSDLVGEAF
;
A
#
# COMPACT_ATOMS: atom_id res chain seq x y z
N MET A 1 -37.25 -9.96 -23.61
CA MET A 1 -37.99 -10.56 -22.48
C MET A 1 -37.79 -9.62 -21.29
N LEU A 2 -38.82 -8.89 -20.85
CA LEU A 2 -38.71 -7.90 -19.77
C LEU A 2 -38.66 -8.65 -18.43
N TYR A 3 -37.46 -9.05 -18.01
CA TYR A 3 -37.26 -9.51 -16.63
C TYR A 3 -37.69 -8.40 -15.67
N ASN A 4 -38.44 -8.77 -14.63
CA ASN A 4 -38.78 -7.84 -13.55
C ASN A 4 -37.46 -7.36 -12.93
N VAL A 5 -37.11 -6.09 -13.16
CA VAL A 5 -35.82 -5.47 -12.78
C VAL A 5 -35.52 -5.69 -11.29
N ASN A 6 -36.55 -5.71 -10.45
CA ASN A 6 -36.40 -5.96 -9.01
C ASN A 6 -36.04 -7.42 -8.70
N SER A 7 -36.60 -8.39 -9.43
CA SER A 7 -36.22 -9.80 -9.29
C SER A 7 -34.80 -10.03 -9.75
N TYR A 8 -34.43 -9.44 -10.89
CA TYR A 8 -33.09 -9.57 -11.45
C TYR A 8 -32.01 -9.02 -10.51
N ASN A 9 -32.21 -7.83 -9.93
CA ASN A 9 -31.25 -7.25 -8.99
C ASN A 9 -31.08 -8.08 -7.71
N VAL A 10 -32.15 -8.75 -7.26
CA VAL A 10 -32.11 -9.68 -6.12
C VAL A 10 -31.28 -10.91 -6.47
N ASP A 11 -31.42 -11.45 -7.68
CA ASP A 11 -30.67 -12.63 -8.13
C ASP A 11 -29.20 -12.28 -8.37
N VAL A 12 -28.91 -11.11 -8.92
CA VAL A 12 -27.55 -10.54 -8.98
C VAL A 12 -26.97 -10.39 -7.57
N ALA A 13 -27.72 -9.85 -6.60
CA ALA A 13 -27.23 -9.64 -5.24
C ALA A 13 -26.94 -10.95 -4.49
N LYS A 14 -27.73 -12.01 -4.74
CA LYS A 14 -27.47 -13.34 -4.17
C LYS A 14 -26.20 -13.99 -4.73
N LYS A 15 -25.86 -13.68 -5.98
CA LYS A 15 -24.77 -14.31 -6.71
C LYS A 15 -23.46 -13.55 -6.57
N LEU A 16 -23.50 -12.22 -6.76
CA LEU A 16 -22.35 -11.33 -6.82
C LEU A 16 -22.24 -10.40 -5.60
N GLY A 17 -23.16 -10.49 -4.65
CA GLY A 17 -23.19 -9.63 -3.47
C GLY A 17 -23.95 -8.32 -3.66
N VAL A 18 -24.37 -7.74 -2.53
CA VAL A 18 -25.26 -6.57 -2.48
C VAL A 18 -24.59 -5.32 -3.07
N PHE A 19 -23.32 -5.07 -2.73
CA PHE A 19 -22.61 -3.88 -3.22
C PHE A 19 -22.42 -3.94 -4.74
N SER A 20 -22.01 -5.09 -5.27
CA SER A 20 -21.86 -5.34 -6.71
C SER A 20 -23.18 -5.20 -7.47
N SER A 21 -24.30 -5.67 -6.89
CA SER A 21 -25.64 -5.47 -7.46
C SER A 21 -26.07 -3.99 -7.52
N ILE A 22 -25.85 -3.23 -6.44
CA ILE A 22 -26.14 -1.79 -6.42
C ILE A 22 -25.25 -1.05 -7.43
N TYR A 23 -23.97 -1.44 -7.51
CA TYR A 23 -22.97 -0.84 -8.38
C TYR A 23 -23.32 -1.04 -9.87
N ILE A 24 -23.62 -2.29 -10.29
CA ILE A 24 -24.09 -2.60 -11.65
C ILE A 24 -25.38 -1.83 -11.95
N SER A 25 -26.36 -1.87 -11.05
CA SER A 25 -27.67 -1.24 -11.27
C SER A 25 -27.55 0.27 -11.52
N PHE A 26 -26.59 0.92 -10.84
CA PHE A 26 -26.32 2.34 -11.04
C PHE A 26 -25.65 2.60 -12.39
N ILE A 27 -24.62 1.83 -12.72
CA ILE A 27 -23.88 1.99 -13.98
C ILE A 27 -24.77 1.69 -15.19
N ASP A 28 -25.56 0.61 -15.16
CA ASP A 28 -26.49 0.21 -16.21
C ASP A 28 -27.51 1.34 -16.52
N LYS A 29 -28.14 1.91 -15.48
CA LYS A 29 -29.06 3.05 -15.61
C LYS A 29 -28.43 4.25 -16.32
N LEU A 30 -27.13 4.45 -16.14
CA LEU A 30 -26.40 5.56 -16.74
C LEU A 30 -25.86 5.24 -18.14
N LEU A 31 -25.48 3.99 -18.41
CA LEU A 31 -25.07 3.51 -19.74
C LEU A 31 -26.23 3.56 -20.73
N ILE A 32 -27.44 3.16 -20.31
CA ILE A 32 -28.66 3.26 -21.12
C ILE A 32 -28.92 4.72 -21.57
N ARG A 33 -28.47 5.70 -20.78
CA ARG A 33 -28.66 7.13 -21.06
C ARG A 33 -27.50 7.76 -21.82
N ASN A 34 -26.31 7.15 -21.83
CA ASN A 34 -25.09 7.67 -22.47
C ASN A 34 -24.13 6.54 -22.83
N GLU A 35 -23.93 6.28 -24.12
CA GLU A 35 -23.04 5.22 -24.65
C GLU A 35 -21.57 5.38 -24.22
N LYS A 36 -21.13 6.58 -23.87
CA LYS A 36 -19.77 6.85 -23.34
C LYS A 36 -19.86 7.43 -21.95
N LEU A 37 -20.10 6.56 -20.98
CA LEU A 37 -20.21 6.95 -19.59
C LEU A 37 -18.82 7.08 -18.96
N MET A 38 -18.52 8.27 -18.44
CA MET A 38 -17.30 8.55 -17.68
C MET A 38 -17.66 9.05 -16.28
N LEU A 39 -17.40 8.24 -15.26
CA LEU A 39 -17.76 8.52 -13.86
C LEU A 39 -16.54 8.59 -12.96
N SER A 40 -16.55 9.50 -12.00
CA SER A 40 -15.64 9.46 -10.85
C SER A 40 -16.25 8.68 -9.69
N ARG A 41 -15.40 8.17 -8.79
CA ARG A 41 -15.85 7.47 -7.57
C ARG A 41 -16.66 8.35 -6.63
N THR A 42 -16.37 9.65 -6.60
CA THR A 42 -17.17 10.64 -5.87
C THR A 42 -18.59 10.70 -6.40
N GLN A 43 -18.77 10.73 -7.72
CA GLN A 43 -20.12 10.70 -8.31
C GLN A 43 -20.85 9.41 -7.92
N ILE A 44 -20.18 8.27 -7.97
CA ILE A 44 -20.79 7.00 -7.57
C ILE A 44 -21.19 7.03 -6.09
N TYR A 45 -20.35 7.59 -5.21
CA TYR A 45 -20.66 7.77 -3.79
C TYR A 45 -21.90 8.64 -3.59
N ASP A 46 -21.97 9.80 -4.25
CA ASP A 46 -23.08 10.75 -4.09
C ASP A 46 -24.44 10.13 -4.44
N TYR A 47 -24.47 9.20 -5.41
CA TYR A 47 -25.70 8.55 -5.86
C TYR A 47 -26.02 7.22 -5.15
N THR A 48 -25.01 6.49 -4.67
CA THR A 48 -25.20 5.13 -4.13
C THR A 48 -24.92 5.01 -2.64
N GLY A 49 -24.23 5.99 -2.05
CA GLY A 49 -23.74 5.95 -0.67
C GLY A 49 -22.64 4.92 -0.40
N ILE A 50 -22.15 4.22 -1.43
CA ILE A 50 -21.12 3.19 -1.30
C ILE A 50 -19.76 3.86 -1.10
N SER A 51 -19.11 3.62 0.04
CA SER A 51 -17.77 4.15 0.33
C SER A 51 -16.74 3.72 -0.70
N GLU A 52 -15.69 4.51 -0.86
CA GLU A 52 -14.69 4.27 -1.91
C GLU A 52 -14.07 2.86 -1.85
N SER A 53 -13.66 2.40 -0.67
CA SER A 53 -13.13 1.04 -0.46
C SER A 53 -14.12 -0.04 -0.92
N LYS A 54 -15.41 0.11 -0.63
CA LYS A 54 -16.43 -0.86 -1.08
C LYS A 54 -16.69 -0.79 -2.58
N GLN A 55 -16.53 0.39 -3.19
CA GLN A 55 -16.54 0.49 -4.64
C GLN A 55 -15.34 -0.26 -5.23
N GLU A 56 -14.14 -0.15 -4.64
CA GLU A 56 -12.97 -0.89 -5.14
C GLU A 56 -13.13 -2.40 -5.05
N ASP A 57 -13.73 -2.89 -3.96
CA ASP A 57 -13.99 -4.31 -3.77
C ASP A 57 -15.01 -4.82 -4.79
N ALA A 58 -16.10 -4.08 -4.99
CA ALA A 58 -17.10 -4.39 -6.03
C ALA A 58 -16.51 -4.32 -7.44
N GLU A 59 -15.70 -3.29 -7.76
CA GLU A 59 -14.99 -3.18 -9.04
C GLU A 59 -14.10 -4.40 -9.27
N ARG A 60 -13.34 -4.82 -8.25
CA ARG A 60 -12.43 -5.96 -8.34
C ARG A 60 -13.19 -7.27 -8.56
N GLU A 61 -14.26 -7.47 -7.82
CA GLU A 61 -15.12 -8.65 -7.92
C GLU A 61 -15.77 -8.75 -9.30
N LEU A 62 -16.39 -7.67 -9.78
CA LEU A 62 -17.05 -7.62 -11.08
C LEU A 62 -16.08 -7.78 -12.26
N VAL A 63 -14.88 -7.21 -12.16
CA VAL A 63 -13.81 -7.42 -13.15
C VAL A 63 -13.31 -8.85 -13.10
N SER A 64 -13.17 -9.44 -11.90
CA SER A 64 -12.71 -10.82 -11.75
C SER A 64 -13.65 -11.84 -12.39
N TYR A 65 -14.95 -11.54 -12.40
CA TYR A 65 -15.97 -12.35 -13.06
C TYR A 65 -16.15 -12.03 -14.55
N GLY A 66 -15.38 -11.09 -15.10
CA GLY A 66 -15.50 -10.65 -16.49
C GLY A 66 -16.86 -10.00 -16.80
N VAL A 67 -17.60 -9.60 -15.77
CA VAL A 67 -18.90 -8.92 -15.87
C VAL A 67 -18.70 -7.45 -16.22
N MET A 68 -17.57 -6.86 -15.80
CA MET A 68 -17.30 -5.45 -16.01
C MET A 68 -15.88 -5.23 -16.53
N GLU A 69 -15.75 -4.31 -17.48
CA GLU A 69 -14.46 -3.76 -17.91
C GLU A 69 -14.39 -2.29 -17.48
N ILE A 70 -13.26 -1.90 -16.90
CA ILE A 70 -13.02 -0.54 -16.41
C ILE A 70 -11.80 0.00 -17.13
N ASN A 71 -12.00 1.05 -17.93
CA ASN A 71 -10.91 1.72 -18.65
C ASN A 71 -10.69 3.12 -18.06
N GLY A 72 -9.43 3.47 -17.80
CA GLY A 72 -9.02 4.78 -17.28
C GLY A 72 -8.06 4.70 -16.09
N PRO A 73 -7.53 5.85 -15.62
CA PRO A 73 -6.56 5.88 -14.54
C PRO A 73 -7.18 5.43 -13.21
N ARG A 74 -6.40 4.71 -12.40
CA ARG A 74 -6.83 4.20 -11.08
C ARG A 74 -6.93 5.27 -9.97
N THR A 75 -6.63 6.53 -10.28
CA THR A 75 -6.56 7.63 -9.29
C THR A 75 -7.92 8.28 -9.00
N ASN A 76 -8.09 8.78 -7.77
CA ASN A 76 -9.37 9.26 -7.20
C ASN A 76 -10.01 10.46 -7.90
N SER A 77 -9.28 11.18 -8.73
CA SER A 77 -9.73 12.38 -9.43
C SER A 77 -10.08 12.17 -10.90
N ASN A 78 -9.82 10.99 -11.46
CA ASN A 78 -9.98 10.76 -12.89
C ASN A 78 -11.26 9.98 -13.20
N LYS A 79 -12.01 10.47 -14.18
CA LYS A 79 -13.20 9.76 -14.66
C LYS A 79 -12.78 8.45 -15.31
N ARG A 80 -13.54 7.39 -15.05
CA ARG A 80 -13.35 6.05 -15.63
C ARG A 80 -14.52 5.71 -16.52
N SER A 81 -14.26 4.98 -17.59
CA SER A 81 -15.31 4.41 -18.41
C SER A 81 -15.59 2.97 -18.00
N TYR A 82 -16.87 2.65 -17.90
CA TYR A 82 -17.37 1.36 -17.47
C TYR A 82 -18.08 0.70 -18.64
N ASN A 83 -17.81 -0.59 -18.87
CA ASN A 83 -18.53 -1.40 -19.83
C ASN A 83 -19.02 -2.68 -19.13
N ILE A 84 -20.25 -3.09 -19.39
CA ILE A 84 -20.86 -4.27 -18.76
C ILE A 84 -21.02 -5.35 -19.83
N ASN A 85 -20.49 -6.53 -19.54
CA ASN A 85 -20.72 -7.72 -20.34
C ASN A 85 -22.02 -8.39 -19.89
N TYR A 86 -23.14 -8.03 -20.54
CA TYR A 86 -24.46 -8.55 -20.20
C TYR A 86 -24.58 -10.06 -20.44
N ASP A 87 -23.87 -10.62 -21.41
CA ASP A 87 -23.89 -12.06 -21.67
C ASP A 87 -23.32 -12.83 -20.48
N ARG A 88 -22.19 -12.36 -19.93
CA ARG A 88 -21.57 -12.92 -18.72
C ARG A 88 -22.43 -12.72 -17.48
N LEU A 89 -22.97 -11.52 -17.29
CA LEU A 89 -23.85 -11.23 -16.16
C LEU A 89 -25.08 -12.15 -16.18
N ASN A 90 -25.71 -12.33 -17.34
CA ASN A 90 -26.86 -13.20 -17.50
C ASN A 90 -26.51 -14.68 -17.28
N ALA A 91 -25.35 -15.16 -17.76
CA ALA A 91 -24.90 -16.53 -17.55
C ALA A 91 -24.71 -16.84 -16.05
N ILE A 92 -24.14 -15.91 -15.29
CA ILE A 92 -23.94 -16.04 -13.83
C ILE A 92 -25.28 -16.01 -13.08
N VAL A 93 -26.16 -15.07 -13.43
CA VAL A 93 -27.48 -14.91 -12.77
C VAL A 93 -28.37 -16.13 -13.05
N SER A 94 -28.34 -16.64 -14.28
CA SER A 94 -29.14 -17.80 -14.71
C SER A 94 -28.59 -19.13 -14.15
N GLY A 95 -27.38 -19.10 -13.55
CA GLY A 95 -26.72 -20.28 -13.01
C GLY A 95 -26.17 -21.23 -14.08
N GLU A 96 -26.06 -20.77 -15.33
CA GLU A 96 -25.41 -21.52 -16.42
C GLU A 96 -23.89 -21.55 -16.25
N GLU A 97 -23.33 -20.50 -15.62
CA GLU A 97 -21.96 -20.49 -15.13
C GLU A 97 -21.95 -20.53 -13.60
N ASP A 98 -21.36 -21.59 -13.05
CA ASP A 98 -21.14 -21.70 -11.61
C ASP A 98 -20.03 -20.71 -11.22
N ILE A 99 -20.28 -19.81 -10.27
CA ILE A 99 -19.29 -18.85 -9.76
C ILE A 99 -18.07 -19.61 -9.19
N ASN A 100 -18.28 -20.85 -8.76
CA ASN A 100 -17.23 -21.77 -8.34
C ASN A 100 -16.37 -22.31 -9.51
N CYS A 101 -16.90 -22.36 -10.74
CA CYS A 101 -16.12 -22.67 -11.94
C CYS A 101 -15.38 -21.44 -12.49
N ALA A 102 -15.84 -20.22 -12.20
CA ALA A 102 -15.07 -19.00 -12.45
C ALA A 102 -13.86 -18.86 -11.51
N TYR A 103 -13.90 -19.51 -10.33
CA TYR A 103 -12.74 -19.63 -9.43
C TYR A 103 -11.60 -20.49 -10.02
N VAL A 104 -11.88 -21.36 -10.99
CA VAL A 104 -10.85 -22.21 -11.64
C VAL A 104 -10.07 -21.45 -12.73
N PHE A 105 -10.52 -20.26 -13.12
CA PHE A 105 -9.72 -19.34 -13.95
C PHE A 105 -8.98 -18.26 -13.14
N LEU A 106 -9.02 -18.33 -11.81
CA LEU A 106 -8.18 -17.52 -10.90
C LEU A 106 -7.39 -18.36 -9.86
N THR A 107 -7.42 -19.69 -9.94
CA THR A 107 -6.29 -20.51 -9.48
C THR A 107 -5.20 -20.43 -10.54
N ASP A 108 -4.25 -19.51 -10.34
CA ASP A 108 -3.02 -19.28 -11.10
C ASP A 108 -3.00 -19.82 -12.54
N PRO A 109 -3.29 -18.99 -13.58
CA PRO A 109 -2.99 -19.39 -14.94
C PRO A 109 -1.48 -19.63 -15.08
N PRO A 110 -1.03 -20.64 -15.85
CA PRO A 110 0.37 -20.74 -16.21
C PRO A 110 0.72 -19.43 -16.90
N LYS A 111 1.65 -18.68 -16.29
CA LYS A 111 2.11 -17.35 -16.68
C LYS A 111 2.25 -17.24 -18.20
N LYS A 112 1.16 -16.92 -18.92
CA LYS A 112 1.23 -16.40 -20.27
C LYS A 112 1.65 -14.97 -20.08
N GLU A 113 2.88 -14.72 -20.49
CA GLU A 113 3.60 -13.47 -20.37
C GLU A 113 2.63 -12.31 -20.56
N LYS A 114 2.40 -11.58 -19.46
CA LYS A 114 1.87 -10.22 -19.52
C LYS A 114 2.63 -9.55 -20.67
N ASN A 115 1.95 -8.77 -21.50
CA ASN A 115 2.62 -7.58 -21.99
C ASN A 115 3.06 -6.86 -20.73
N VAL A 116 4.32 -7.10 -20.35
CA VAL A 116 4.95 -6.56 -19.18
C VAL A 116 4.91 -5.08 -19.46
N SER A 117 3.88 -4.40 -18.94
CA SER A 117 4.02 -3.04 -18.45
C SER A 117 5.34 -3.08 -17.71
N LYS A 118 6.39 -2.60 -18.36
CA LYS A 118 7.75 -2.65 -17.83
C LYS A 118 7.61 -2.10 -16.43
N GLU A 119 7.77 -3.00 -15.45
CA GLU A 119 7.78 -2.67 -14.03
C GLU A 119 8.62 -1.40 -13.95
N THR A 120 8.00 -0.29 -13.55
CA THR A 120 8.64 1.01 -13.75
C THR A 120 9.98 0.98 -13.02
N LYS A 121 10.99 1.72 -13.48
CA LYS A 121 12.29 1.73 -12.80
C LYS A 121 12.14 2.02 -11.30
N ARG A 122 11.10 2.76 -10.92
CA ARG A 122 10.67 3.03 -9.55
C ARG A 122 10.13 1.78 -8.85
N GLU A 123 9.20 1.05 -9.45
CA GLU A 123 8.65 -0.20 -8.88
C GLU A 123 9.74 -1.26 -8.67
N GLN A 124 10.64 -1.41 -9.65
CA GLN A 124 11.79 -2.32 -9.54
C GLN A 124 12.72 -1.92 -8.38
N LEU A 125 12.98 -0.62 -8.24
CA LEU A 125 13.78 -0.08 -7.15
C LEU A 125 13.09 -0.32 -5.79
N LEU A 126 11.81 0.01 -5.66
CA LEU A 126 11.05 -0.18 -4.42
C LEU A 126 11.01 -1.64 -3.99
N LYS A 127 10.75 -2.56 -4.93
CA LYS A 127 10.75 -4.00 -4.67
C LYS A 127 12.12 -4.50 -4.19
N LYS A 128 13.21 -4.02 -4.80
CA LYS A 128 14.58 -4.33 -4.39
C LYS A 128 14.91 -3.78 -3.00
N LEU A 129 14.43 -2.58 -2.68
CA LEU A 129 14.66 -1.92 -1.40
C LEU A 129 13.85 -2.59 -0.27
N LYS A 130 12.55 -2.81 -0.47
CA LYS A 130 11.69 -3.49 0.50
C LYS A 130 12.13 -4.94 0.75
N GLY A 131 12.51 -5.67 -0.29
CA GLY A 131 13.07 -7.02 -0.16
C GLY A 131 14.43 -7.10 0.57
N ALA A 132 15.03 -5.95 0.93
CA ALA A 132 16.22 -5.91 1.79
C ALA A 132 15.88 -5.88 3.28
N ILE A 133 14.64 -5.59 3.65
CA ILE A 133 14.15 -5.62 5.03
C ILE A 133 14.07 -7.09 5.45
N LYS A 134 14.69 -7.42 6.59
CA LYS A 134 14.67 -8.76 7.19
C LYS A 134 14.42 -8.59 8.68
N VAL A 135 13.18 -8.81 9.09
CA VAL A 135 12.74 -8.72 10.48
C VAL A 135 11.75 -9.86 10.69
N ASP A 136 11.76 -10.47 11.87
CA ASP A 136 10.88 -11.61 12.18
C ASP A 136 9.43 -11.19 12.45
N ASP A 137 9.20 -9.90 12.70
CA ASP A 137 7.91 -9.33 13.05
C ASP A 137 7.26 -8.64 11.85
N GLU A 138 6.11 -9.17 11.42
CA GLU A 138 5.36 -8.70 10.24
C GLU A 138 4.86 -7.26 10.41
N VAL A 139 4.55 -6.84 11.64
CA VAL A 139 4.06 -5.47 11.91
C VAL A 139 5.19 -4.47 11.69
N LEU A 140 6.34 -4.70 12.32
CA LEU A 140 7.52 -3.86 12.15
C LEU A 140 8.02 -3.87 10.70
N GLU A 141 7.93 -5.01 10.01
CA GLU A 141 8.23 -5.13 8.58
C GLU A 141 7.34 -4.20 7.73
N GLN A 142 6.03 -4.17 8.00
CA GLN A 142 5.10 -3.27 7.30
C GLN A 142 5.46 -1.80 7.54
N HIS A 143 5.73 -1.40 8.78
CA HIS A 143 6.14 -0.02 9.09
C HIS A 143 7.46 0.36 8.40
N LEU A 144 8.43 -0.56 8.32
CA LEU A 144 9.68 -0.33 7.59
C LEU A 144 9.47 -0.24 6.07
N CYS A 145 8.51 -0.98 5.52
CA CYS A 145 8.11 -0.85 4.11
C CYS A 145 7.50 0.52 3.82
N ASP A 146 6.63 1.01 4.70
CA ASP A 146 6.01 2.33 4.59
C ASP A 146 7.04 3.46 4.73
N TRP A 147 8.04 3.28 5.59
CA TRP A 147 9.19 4.16 5.67
C TRP A 147 9.96 4.24 4.35
N VAL A 148 10.26 3.10 3.71
CA VAL A 148 10.94 3.06 2.41
C VAL A 148 10.13 3.82 1.34
N ASP A 149 8.81 3.63 1.31
CA ASP A 149 7.94 4.38 0.40
C ASP A 149 8.02 5.88 0.67
N SER A 150 7.92 6.31 1.94
CA SER A 150 7.97 7.73 2.30
C SER A 150 9.27 8.43 1.90
N VAL A 151 10.41 7.73 2.00
CA VAL A 151 11.73 8.27 1.64
C VAL A 151 11.83 8.47 0.13
N ILE A 152 11.36 7.50 -0.65
CA ILE A 152 11.39 7.56 -2.12
C ILE A 152 10.35 8.56 -2.66
N ASP A 153 9.16 8.62 -2.06
CA ASP A 153 8.11 9.58 -2.38
C ASP A 153 8.54 11.01 -2.06
N GLY A 154 9.28 11.20 -0.96
CA GLY A 154 9.95 12.45 -0.60
C GLY A 154 11.15 12.83 -1.48
N GLY A 155 11.42 12.08 -2.55
CA GLY A 155 12.47 12.39 -3.53
C GLY A 155 13.89 12.11 -3.03
N LYS A 156 14.06 11.36 -1.94
CA LYS A 156 15.37 11.04 -1.37
C LYS A 156 15.87 9.70 -1.88
N TYR A 157 17.18 9.55 -1.91
CA TYR A 157 17.83 8.32 -2.35
C TYR A 157 18.03 7.35 -1.19
N LEU A 158 17.71 6.08 -1.42
CA LEU A 158 17.92 5.00 -0.47
C LEU A 158 18.62 3.84 -1.18
N THR A 159 19.55 3.18 -0.48
CA THR A 159 20.25 2.00 -1.00
C THR A 159 19.93 0.78 -0.13
N VAL A 160 20.05 -0.41 -0.71
CA VAL A 160 19.91 -1.69 0.02
C VAL A 160 20.83 -1.74 1.24
N GLN A 161 22.05 -1.23 1.11
CA GLN A 161 23.00 -1.20 2.21
C GLN A 161 22.54 -0.24 3.32
N SER A 162 22.03 0.93 2.97
CA SER A 162 21.48 1.89 3.93
C SER A 162 20.30 1.29 4.71
N ILE A 163 19.42 0.54 4.06
CA ILE A 163 18.29 -0.14 4.73
C ILE A 163 18.81 -1.14 5.76
N LYS A 164 19.75 -2.01 5.37
CA LYS A 164 20.33 -2.99 6.30
C LYS A 164 20.95 -2.33 7.53
N ILE A 165 21.75 -1.28 7.32
CA ILE A 165 22.37 -0.52 8.41
C ILE A 165 21.30 0.08 9.34
N ASN A 166 20.28 0.72 8.78
CA ASN A 166 19.22 1.36 9.57
C ASN A 166 18.40 0.33 10.36
N VAL A 167 18.05 -0.80 9.76
CA VAL A 167 17.30 -1.89 10.42
C VAL A 167 18.15 -2.51 11.53
N GLU A 168 19.42 -2.81 11.27
CA GLU A 168 20.34 -3.32 12.29
C GLU A 168 20.52 -2.34 13.46
N GLN A 169 20.65 -1.04 13.17
CA GLN A 169 20.75 0.01 14.19
C GLN A 169 19.47 0.10 15.01
N LEU A 170 18.30 0.04 14.37
CA LEU A 170 17.00 0.07 15.04
C LEU A 170 16.84 -1.11 16.00
N LEU A 171 17.14 -2.33 15.54
CA LEU A 171 17.03 -3.54 16.35
C LEU A 171 18.05 -3.57 17.51
N LYS A 172 19.23 -2.94 17.33
CA LYS A 172 20.21 -2.75 18.42
C LYS A 172 19.80 -1.65 19.40
N TYR A 173 19.14 -0.61 18.91
CA TYR A 173 18.77 0.57 19.68
C TYR A 173 17.65 0.29 20.68
N THR A 174 16.68 -0.55 20.30
CA THR A 174 15.53 -0.85 21.14
C THR A 174 15.28 -2.34 21.28
N SER A 175 15.06 -2.77 22.53
CA SER A 175 14.54 -4.09 22.88
C SER A 175 13.01 -4.14 22.90
N SER A 176 12.35 -2.99 22.74
CA SER A 176 10.88 -2.86 22.70
C SER A 176 10.41 -2.58 21.28
N GLN A 177 9.55 -3.46 20.78
CA GLN A 177 8.89 -3.33 19.48
C GLN A 177 8.08 -2.03 19.36
N THR A 178 7.37 -1.63 20.42
CA THR A 178 6.59 -0.39 20.44
C THR A 178 7.46 0.83 20.19
N ILE A 179 8.65 0.88 20.79
CA ILE A 179 9.61 1.96 20.58
C ILE A 179 10.19 1.90 19.15
N ALA A 180 10.43 0.69 18.62
CA ALA A 180 10.91 0.51 17.24
C ALA A 180 9.92 1.09 16.23
N ILE A 181 8.63 0.76 16.40
CA ILE A 181 7.55 1.29 15.56
C ILE A 181 7.46 2.81 15.69
N GLN A 182 7.52 3.37 16.90
CA GLN A 182 7.49 4.83 17.10
C GLN A 182 8.65 5.56 16.39
N VAL A 183 9.86 4.99 16.42
CA VAL A 183 11.02 5.52 15.69
C VAL A 183 10.76 5.50 14.18
N VAL A 184 10.28 4.37 13.65
CA VAL A 184 10.00 4.21 12.21
C VAL A 184 8.86 5.14 11.76
N ASP A 185 7.80 5.28 12.53
CA ASP A 185 6.68 6.19 12.25
C ASP A 185 7.12 7.65 12.24
N MET A 186 7.98 8.04 13.19
CA MET A 186 8.53 9.39 13.23
C MET A 186 9.41 9.67 12.01
N ALA A 187 10.24 8.71 11.60
CA ALA A 187 11.04 8.85 10.38
C ALA A 187 10.17 8.91 9.12
N THR A 188 9.11 8.10 9.06
CA THR A 188 8.15 8.03 7.94
C THR A 188 7.43 9.36 7.75
N LYS A 189 6.88 9.94 8.83
CA LYS A 189 6.19 11.25 8.79
C LYS A 189 7.08 12.38 8.28
N ASN A 190 8.37 12.31 8.54
CA ASN A 190 9.34 13.34 8.13
C ASN A 190 10.15 12.95 6.88
N CYS A 191 9.82 11.80 6.27
CA CYS A 191 10.55 11.22 5.13
C CYS A 191 12.07 11.14 5.40
N TRP A 192 12.50 10.84 6.63
CA TRP A 192 13.91 10.80 6.98
C TRP A 192 14.57 9.55 6.41
N ARG A 193 15.69 9.73 5.69
CA ARG A 193 16.49 8.62 5.15
C ARG A 193 17.21 7.82 6.24
N ASP A 194 17.39 8.44 7.40
CA ASP A 194 18.22 7.94 8.47
C ASP A 194 17.37 7.87 9.74
N LEU A 195 17.19 6.66 10.25
CA LEU A 195 16.41 6.38 11.44
C LEU A 195 17.11 6.90 12.71
N GLU A 196 18.42 7.17 12.68
CA GLU A 196 19.16 7.74 13.81
C GLU A 196 18.58 9.09 14.26
N TRP A 197 18.10 9.90 13.32
CA TRP A 197 17.43 11.17 13.64
C TRP A 197 16.13 10.94 14.41
N ALA A 198 15.38 9.89 14.08
CA ALA A 198 14.17 9.52 14.81
C ALA A 198 14.49 8.90 16.18
N MET A 199 15.53 8.06 16.28
CA MET A 199 16.01 7.53 17.56
C MET A 199 16.37 8.68 18.52
N ASN A 200 17.11 9.67 18.05
CA ASN A 200 17.47 10.87 18.83
C ASN A 200 16.27 11.67 19.34
N LYS A 201 15.15 11.64 18.61
CA LYS A 201 13.94 12.41 18.95
C LYS A 201 13.00 11.65 19.86
N VAL A 202 12.89 10.33 19.70
CA VAL A 202 12.05 9.46 20.53
C VAL A 202 12.68 9.24 21.90
N ASN A 203 14.01 9.19 22.01
CA ASN A 203 14.70 9.04 23.30
C ASN A 203 15.97 9.92 23.37
N PRO A 204 15.85 11.21 23.74
CA PRO A 204 16.99 12.14 23.78
C PRO A 204 18.06 11.76 24.81
N CYS A 205 17.74 10.91 25.79
CA CYS A 205 18.61 10.56 26.91
C CYS A 205 19.65 9.46 26.62
N GLN A 206 19.52 8.71 25.51
CA GLN A 206 20.46 7.62 25.17
C GLN A 206 21.67 8.09 24.35
N ASN A 207 21.53 9.12 23.52
CA ASN A 207 22.62 9.64 22.67
C ASN A 207 23.40 10.82 23.28
N SER A 208 22.96 11.36 24.43
CA SER A 208 23.76 12.36 25.16
C SER A 208 25.05 11.79 25.76
N LYS A 209 25.23 10.45 25.78
CA LYS A 209 26.43 9.80 26.31
C LYS A 209 27.54 9.58 25.28
N ASN A 210 27.26 9.69 23.97
CA ASN A 210 28.25 9.36 22.93
C ASN A 210 28.81 10.58 22.18
N ASN A 211 28.24 11.78 22.37
CA ASN A 211 28.67 13.00 21.66
C ASN A 211 29.44 14.02 22.51
N PHE A 212 29.69 13.74 23.80
CA PHE A 212 30.74 14.43 24.52
C PHE A 212 31.96 13.53 24.51
N ALA A 213 32.93 13.89 23.67
CA ALA A 213 34.31 13.46 23.89
C ALA A 213 34.64 13.72 25.37
N ASP A 214 35.02 12.65 26.05
CA ASP A 214 35.31 12.64 27.47
C ASP A 214 36.59 13.44 27.74
N TYR A 215 36.45 14.77 27.84
CA TYR A 215 37.53 15.67 28.24
C TYR A 215 37.95 15.49 29.70
N SER A 216 37.34 14.55 30.45
CA SER A 216 37.79 14.23 31.81
C SER A 216 39.09 13.39 31.83
N SER A 217 39.54 12.87 30.69
CA SER A 217 40.80 12.11 30.58
C SER A 217 42.04 12.94 30.21
N ILE A 218 41.92 14.27 30.00
CA ILE A 218 43.08 15.16 29.75
C ILE A 218 43.62 15.80 31.05
N ALA A 219 42.94 15.63 32.19
CA ALA A 219 43.39 16.14 33.48
C ALA A 219 44.10 15.07 34.33
N SER A 220 45.09 14.38 33.78
CA SER A 220 45.98 13.49 34.55
C SER A 220 47.15 13.06 33.68
N ASN A 221 48.14 13.94 33.47
CA ASN A 221 49.54 13.61 33.18
C ASN A 221 50.38 14.90 33.07
N GLY A 222 50.31 15.76 34.09
CA GLY A 222 51.09 17.01 34.15
C GLY A 222 51.59 17.36 35.54
N SER A 223 51.66 16.38 36.44
CA SER A 223 52.28 16.53 37.76
C SER A 223 53.44 15.55 37.85
N ASP A 224 54.49 15.81 37.07
CA ASP A 224 55.86 15.45 37.40
C ASP A 224 56.78 16.15 36.39
N LEU A 225 57.87 16.73 36.89
CA LEU A 225 58.89 17.54 36.21
C LEU A 225 58.63 19.05 36.19
N VAL A 226 58.78 19.73 37.34
CA VAL A 226 59.78 20.81 37.50
C VAL A 226 60.21 20.85 38.98
N GLY A 227 61.21 20.05 39.32
CA GLY A 227 62.14 20.36 40.40
C GLY A 227 63.44 20.85 39.77
N GLU A 228 64.10 21.79 40.46
CA GLU A 228 65.44 22.34 40.20
C GLU A 228 65.56 23.50 39.18
N ALA A 229 65.41 24.71 39.71
CA ALA A 229 66.36 25.80 39.52
C ALA A 229 66.15 26.87 40.61
N PHE A 230 66.89 26.77 41.72
CA PHE A 230 67.60 27.84 42.43
C PHE A 230 68.46 27.22 43.52
#